data_AF-A0A959CT59-F1
#
_entry.id   AF-A0A959CT59-F1
#
_cell.length_a   1.000
_cell.length_b   1.000
_cell.length_c   1.000
_cell.angle_alpha   90.00
_cell.angle_beta   90.00
_cell.angle_gamma   90.00
#
_symmetry.space_group_name_H-M   'P 1'
#
loop_
_entity.id
_entity.type
_entity.pdbx_description
1 polymer ?
#
loop_
_entity_poly.entity_id
_entity_poly.type
_entity_poly.pdbx_seq_one_letter_code
_entity_poly.pdbx_strand_id
1 'polypeptide(L)'
;MDRPSLIDALSVQWDLWIGQYRAFFPTNREDIEDSLQLAREAGTVDGLWVEGSGKQLGTRLAACQDTSNGKVIASLHLAGAAQVKAIEGKDEQYQLGLFDEERLAELAIFSQLAIHPEHQKSQAAMVLLTHCFIEVLKAGGQAVLMSCDPGHYSIYKRLGMRPVGALSKTPEGLFRIPMIFLPDQEYLSIIHSPVLPLMRGVDFEAYRPLCQWYYQLVRDNGALQVGSSYYPNEEDFESHHSITEGLSEKGREAFLKNAIVINCREDEVLITENDGGKAFGFVRKGIVRVVIGNKTVVLLGEGDIFGEIAFILNTKRTAQVVAASPDTEVVLFSESAINTLKEEADRAIIWRNLARVLAQRVVVTNKLLAE
;
A
#
# COMPACT_ATOMS: atom_id res chain seq x y z
N MET A 1 19.91 -15.76 -25.20
CA MET A 1 18.95 -16.89 -25.08
C MET A 1 18.03 -16.53 -23.95
N ASP A 2 16.74 -16.28 -24.22
CA ASP A 2 15.75 -15.93 -23.20
C ASP A 2 15.68 -17.04 -22.15
N ARG A 3 16.10 -16.74 -20.91
CA ARG A 3 15.75 -17.59 -19.77
C ARG A 3 14.23 -17.53 -19.61
N PRO A 4 13.54 -18.67 -19.45
CA PRO A 4 12.10 -18.66 -19.15
C PRO A 4 11.85 -17.88 -17.86
N SER A 5 10.74 -17.13 -17.80
CA SER A 5 10.40 -16.33 -16.62
C SER A 5 10.14 -17.24 -15.41
N LEU A 6 10.52 -16.80 -14.21
CA LEU A 6 10.13 -17.42 -12.95
C LEU A 6 8.61 -17.67 -12.88
N ILE A 7 7.83 -16.74 -13.43
CA ILE A 7 6.36 -16.79 -13.42
C ILE A 7 5.80 -17.95 -14.27
N ASP A 8 6.54 -18.37 -15.30
CA ASP A 8 6.14 -19.50 -16.14
C ASP A 8 6.25 -20.85 -15.41
N ALA A 9 7.07 -20.92 -14.36
CA ALA A 9 7.27 -22.13 -13.55
C ALA A 9 6.24 -22.30 -12.41
N LEU A 10 5.36 -21.31 -12.17
CA LEU A 10 4.33 -21.40 -11.12
C LEU A 10 3.32 -22.52 -11.41
N SER A 11 2.98 -23.31 -10.38
CA SER A 11 1.99 -24.39 -10.46
C SER A 11 0.58 -23.84 -10.54
N VAL A 12 -0.25 -24.41 -11.42
CA VAL A 12 -1.71 -24.15 -11.49
C VAL A 12 -2.55 -25.19 -10.74
N GLN A 13 -1.90 -26.15 -10.12
CA GLN A 13 -2.58 -27.33 -9.59
C GLN A 13 -3.01 -27.17 -8.13
N TRP A 14 -2.67 -26.03 -7.51
CA TRP A 14 -2.86 -25.84 -6.08
C TRP A 14 -3.56 -24.52 -5.80
N ASP A 15 -4.54 -24.56 -4.89
CA ASP A 15 -5.31 -23.42 -4.43
C ASP A 15 -5.14 -23.27 -2.92
N LEU A 16 -5.12 -22.04 -2.43
CA LEU A 16 -5.13 -21.76 -1.00
C LEU A 16 -6.54 -21.46 -0.53
N TRP A 17 -6.98 -22.15 0.53
CA TRP A 17 -8.29 -21.97 1.15
C TRP A 17 -8.14 -21.47 2.60
N ILE A 18 -8.76 -20.32 2.90
CA ILE A 18 -8.83 -19.78 4.26
C ILE A 18 -10.25 -19.26 4.49
N GLY A 19 -10.99 -19.96 5.36
CA GLY A 19 -12.41 -19.67 5.58
C GLY A 19 -13.21 -19.84 4.28
N GLN A 20 -13.96 -18.81 3.88
CA GLN A 20 -14.73 -18.77 2.62
C GLN A 20 -13.93 -18.27 1.41
N TYR A 21 -12.63 -18.00 1.58
CA TYR A 21 -11.81 -17.40 0.53
C TYR A 21 -10.90 -18.45 -0.09
N ARG A 22 -10.95 -18.54 -1.43
CA ARG A 22 -10.12 -19.41 -2.25
C ARG A 22 -9.25 -18.57 -3.17
N ALA A 23 -7.93 -18.64 -3.01
CA ALA A 23 -6.98 -18.03 -3.95
C ALA A 23 -6.41 -19.08 -4.90
N PHE A 24 -6.34 -18.74 -6.18
CA PHE A 24 -5.97 -19.65 -7.27
C PHE A 24 -5.46 -18.89 -8.50
N PHE A 25 -4.87 -19.61 -9.46
CA PHE A 25 -4.56 -19.08 -10.78
C PHE A 25 -5.69 -19.43 -11.77
N PRO A 26 -6.49 -18.47 -12.25
CA PRO A 26 -7.63 -18.75 -13.11
C PRO A 26 -7.18 -19.35 -14.46
N THR A 27 -7.85 -20.42 -14.87
CA THR A 27 -7.61 -21.11 -16.16
C THR A 27 -8.80 -21.08 -17.10
N ASN A 28 -10.01 -20.85 -16.57
CA ASN A 28 -11.21 -20.70 -17.39
C ASN A 28 -11.39 -19.22 -17.79
N ARG A 29 -12.16 -19.01 -18.85
CA ARG A 29 -12.35 -17.68 -19.44
C ARG A 29 -13.12 -16.73 -18.54
N GLU A 30 -14.12 -17.23 -17.82
CA GLU A 30 -15.00 -16.44 -16.95
C GLU A 30 -14.23 -15.80 -15.80
N ASP A 31 -13.47 -16.58 -15.03
CA ASP A 31 -12.66 -16.07 -13.91
C ASP A 31 -11.59 -15.07 -14.37
N ILE A 32 -11.03 -15.28 -15.57
CA ILE A 32 -10.06 -14.34 -16.18
C ILE A 32 -10.76 -13.02 -16.52
N GLU A 33 -11.90 -13.07 -17.19
CA GLU A 33 -12.67 -11.88 -17.57
C GLU A 33 -13.13 -11.10 -16.33
N ASP A 34 -13.61 -11.78 -15.30
CA ASP A 34 -14.01 -11.18 -14.02
C ASP A 34 -12.84 -10.51 -13.31
N SER A 35 -11.68 -11.19 -13.25
CA SER A 35 -10.48 -10.64 -12.61
C SER A 35 -9.96 -9.38 -13.32
N LEU A 36 -10.00 -9.37 -14.65
CA LEU A 36 -9.61 -8.24 -15.48
C LEU A 36 -10.62 -7.09 -15.35
N GLN A 37 -11.91 -7.40 -15.28
CA GLN A 37 -12.96 -6.42 -15.05
C GLN A 37 -12.77 -5.72 -13.70
N LEU A 38 -12.49 -6.50 -12.65
CA LEU A 38 -12.22 -5.97 -11.32
C LEU A 38 -11.00 -5.03 -11.30
N ALA A 39 -9.93 -5.39 -12.00
CA ALA A 39 -8.74 -4.53 -12.14
C ALA A 39 -9.04 -3.21 -12.88
N ARG A 40 -9.85 -3.27 -13.95
CA ARG A 40 -10.31 -2.07 -14.67
C ARG A 40 -11.11 -1.13 -13.77
N GLU A 41 -12.06 -1.66 -13.01
CA GLU A 41 -12.91 -0.89 -12.10
C GLU A 41 -12.12 -0.27 -10.94
N ALA A 42 -11.10 -0.98 -10.44
CA ALA A 42 -10.19 -0.47 -9.43
C ALA A 42 -9.25 0.63 -9.96
N GLY A 43 -9.20 0.86 -11.28
CA GLY A 43 -8.29 1.82 -11.91
C GLY A 43 -6.83 1.39 -11.82
N THR A 44 -6.56 0.08 -11.69
CA THR A 44 -5.21 -0.46 -11.47
C THR A 44 -4.51 -0.91 -12.77
N VAL A 45 -5.01 -0.50 -13.94
CA VAL A 45 -4.44 -0.91 -15.24
C VAL A 45 -3.14 -0.16 -15.51
N ASP A 46 -2.02 -0.80 -15.20
CA ASP A 46 -0.68 -0.41 -15.65
C ASP A 46 -0.44 -0.95 -17.07
N GLY A 47 0.35 -0.25 -17.88
CA GLY A 47 0.64 -0.54 -19.29
C GLY A 47 1.40 -1.85 -19.57
N LEU A 48 1.44 -2.77 -18.60
CA LEU A 48 2.05 -4.10 -18.65
C LEU A 48 1.19 -5.15 -19.38
N TRP A 49 -0.02 -4.80 -19.83
CA TRP A 49 -0.98 -5.72 -20.43
C TRP A 49 -1.40 -5.29 -21.83
N VAL A 50 -1.19 -6.19 -22.80
CA VAL A 50 -1.82 -6.16 -24.12
C VAL A 50 -2.85 -7.30 -24.17
N GLU A 51 -4.07 -7.01 -24.61
CA GLU A 51 -5.26 -7.86 -24.46
C GLU A 51 -5.14 -9.29 -25.02
N GLY A 52 -5.80 -10.27 -24.37
CA GLY A 52 -6.37 -11.44 -25.08
C GLY A 52 -6.27 -12.84 -24.47
N SER A 53 -5.40 -13.13 -23.48
CA SER A 53 -5.13 -14.56 -23.14
C SER A 53 -4.96 -14.96 -21.67
N GLY A 54 -5.11 -14.08 -20.67
CA GLY A 54 -4.91 -14.42 -19.24
C GLY A 54 -3.48 -14.88 -18.86
N LYS A 55 -2.62 -15.09 -19.86
CA LYS A 55 -1.19 -15.36 -19.81
C LYS A 55 -0.54 -14.68 -21.01
N GLN A 56 0.34 -13.72 -20.76
CA GLN A 56 1.33 -13.21 -21.73
C GLN A 56 2.71 -13.73 -21.26
N LEU A 57 3.67 -13.93 -22.16
CA LEU A 57 4.99 -14.45 -21.80
C LEU A 57 5.60 -13.57 -20.69
N GLY A 58 5.88 -14.14 -19.52
CA GLY A 58 6.44 -13.41 -18.37
C GLY A 58 5.43 -12.73 -17.43
N THR A 59 4.12 -12.87 -17.64
CA THR A 59 3.07 -12.39 -16.71
C THR A 59 2.00 -13.43 -16.41
N ARG A 60 1.36 -13.31 -15.24
CA ARG A 60 0.31 -14.21 -14.78
C ARG A 60 -0.72 -13.50 -13.92
N LEU A 61 -1.98 -13.84 -14.13
CA LEU A 61 -3.10 -13.40 -13.30
C LEU A 61 -3.35 -14.41 -12.16
N ALA A 62 -3.64 -13.91 -10.97
CA ALA A 62 -4.17 -14.68 -9.85
C ALA A 62 -5.47 -14.06 -9.36
N ALA A 63 -6.35 -14.88 -8.82
CA ALA A 63 -7.68 -14.48 -8.38
C ALA A 63 -7.98 -15.02 -6.98
N CYS A 64 -8.84 -14.32 -6.25
CA CYS A 64 -9.47 -14.81 -5.04
C CYS A 64 -10.99 -14.79 -5.21
N GLN A 65 -11.62 -15.92 -4.91
CA GLN A 65 -13.06 -16.12 -4.98
C GLN A 65 -13.67 -16.19 -3.58
N ASP A 66 -14.87 -15.64 -3.41
CA ASP A 66 -15.73 -15.94 -2.28
C ASP A 66 -16.54 -17.19 -2.58
N THR A 67 -16.26 -18.27 -1.86
CA THR A 67 -16.81 -19.59 -2.15
C THR A 67 -18.27 -19.72 -1.76
N SER A 68 -18.82 -18.75 -1.01
CA SER A 68 -20.25 -18.71 -0.66
C SER A 68 -21.14 -18.32 -1.85
N ASN A 69 -20.60 -17.55 -2.79
CA ASN A 69 -21.33 -17.05 -3.95
C ASN A 69 -20.65 -17.33 -5.30
N GLY A 70 -19.43 -17.88 -5.28
CA GLY A 70 -18.66 -18.25 -6.47
C GLY A 70 -18.06 -17.07 -7.23
N LYS A 71 -18.11 -15.84 -6.71
CA LYS A 71 -17.62 -14.66 -7.42
C LYS A 71 -16.13 -14.41 -7.16
N VAL A 72 -15.41 -13.99 -8.20
CA VAL A 72 -14.08 -13.39 -8.04
C VAL A 72 -14.22 -12.04 -7.35
N ILE A 73 -13.52 -11.86 -6.23
CA ILE A 73 -13.61 -10.67 -5.38
C ILE A 73 -12.26 -9.97 -5.19
N ALA A 74 -11.16 -10.60 -5.60
CA ALA A 74 -9.86 -9.93 -5.68
C ALA A 74 -9.05 -10.51 -6.84
N SER A 75 -8.19 -9.68 -7.44
CA SER A 75 -7.27 -10.07 -8.49
C SER A 75 -5.90 -9.44 -8.29
N LEU A 76 -4.86 -10.12 -8.77
CA LEU A 76 -3.47 -9.71 -8.65
C LEU A 76 -2.70 -10.12 -9.91
N HIS A 77 -1.78 -9.26 -10.35
CA HIS A 77 -0.85 -9.58 -11.43
C HIS A 77 0.54 -9.90 -10.88
N LEU A 78 1.13 -10.94 -11.46
CA LEU A 78 2.48 -11.39 -11.20
C LEU A 78 3.32 -11.24 -12.48
N ALA A 79 4.55 -10.75 -12.35
CA ALA A 79 5.51 -10.68 -13.44
C ALA A 79 6.92 -11.02 -12.93
N GLY A 80 7.81 -11.49 -13.79
CA GLY A 80 9.21 -11.70 -13.40
C GLY A 80 9.97 -10.38 -13.38
N ALA A 81 10.82 -10.16 -12.37
CA ALA A 81 11.51 -8.88 -12.18
C ALA A 81 12.46 -8.55 -13.34
N ALA A 82 13.15 -9.54 -13.90
CA ALA A 82 14.00 -9.36 -15.08
C ALA A 82 13.22 -8.81 -16.30
N GLN A 83 12.01 -9.30 -16.55
CA GLN A 83 11.16 -8.78 -17.64
C GLN A 83 10.69 -7.36 -17.35
N VAL A 84 10.30 -7.09 -16.10
CA VAL A 84 9.80 -5.77 -15.69
C VAL A 84 10.91 -4.71 -15.76
N LYS A 85 12.17 -5.05 -15.47
CA LYS A 85 13.30 -4.12 -15.55
C LYS A 85 13.50 -3.52 -16.95
N ALA A 86 13.14 -4.25 -18.00
CA ALA A 86 13.27 -3.77 -19.38
C ALA A 86 12.23 -2.69 -19.75
N ILE A 87 11.28 -2.39 -18.87
CA ILE A 87 10.17 -1.47 -19.10
C ILE A 87 10.49 -0.12 -18.48
N GLU A 88 10.31 0.94 -19.27
CA GLU A 88 10.61 2.31 -18.86
C GLU A 88 9.91 2.71 -17.54
N GLY A 89 10.66 3.35 -16.64
CA GLY A 89 10.18 3.79 -15.32
C GLY A 89 10.01 2.69 -14.26
N LYS A 90 10.01 1.40 -14.64
CA LYS A 90 9.77 0.30 -13.67
C LYS A 90 10.98 -0.03 -12.82
N ASP A 91 12.19 0.24 -13.30
CA ASP A 91 13.42 0.08 -12.52
C ASP A 91 13.37 0.91 -11.22
N GLU A 92 13.04 2.20 -11.35
CA GLU A 92 12.91 3.12 -10.23
C GLU A 92 11.72 2.78 -9.33
N GLN A 93 10.58 2.44 -9.93
CA GLN A 93 9.34 2.13 -9.21
C GLN A 93 9.47 0.95 -8.24
N TYR A 94 10.24 -0.09 -8.61
CA TYR A 94 10.43 -1.29 -7.81
C TYR A 94 11.84 -1.45 -7.23
N GLN A 95 12.73 -0.48 -7.48
CA GLN A 95 14.15 -0.50 -7.09
C GLN A 95 14.90 -1.72 -7.65
N LEU A 96 14.68 -2.05 -8.93
CA LEU A 96 15.29 -3.22 -9.57
C LEU A 96 16.80 -3.03 -9.81
N GLY A 97 17.31 -1.80 -9.71
CA GLY A 97 18.73 -1.46 -9.78
C GLY A 97 19.56 -1.97 -8.59
N LEU A 98 18.89 -2.39 -7.51
CA LEU A 98 19.55 -2.98 -6.34
C LEU A 98 20.00 -4.44 -6.54
N PHE A 99 19.58 -5.06 -7.63
CA PHE A 99 19.78 -6.48 -7.91
C PHE A 99 20.54 -6.68 -9.23
N ASP A 100 21.47 -7.63 -9.24
CA ASP A 100 22.12 -8.09 -10.46
C ASP A 100 21.18 -8.96 -11.31
N GLU A 101 21.58 -9.27 -12.54
CA GLU A 101 20.77 -10.05 -13.49
C GLU A 101 20.43 -11.45 -12.98
N GLU A 102 21.34 -12.08 -12.22
CA GLU A 102 21.13 -13.41 -11.67
C GLU A 102 20.03 -13.38 -10.60
N ARG A 103 20.10 -12.44 -9.66
CA ARG A 103 19.06 -12.23 -8.65
C ARG A 103 17.73 -11.83 -9.27
N LEU A 104 17.72 -10.94 -10.26
CA LEU A 104 16.48 -10.52 -10.93
C LEU A 104 15.71 -11.69 -11.57
N ALA A 105 16.41 -12.75 -11.98
CA ALA A 105 15.77 -13.95 -12.52
C ALA A 105 14.99 -14.75 -11.45
N GLU A 106 15.29 -14.55 -10.16
CA GLU A 106 14.69 -15.24 -9.01
C GLU A 106 13.67 -14.36 -8.27
N LEU A 107 13.38 -13.15 -8.77
CA LEU A 107 12.46 -12.21 -8.15
C LEU A 107 11.15 -12.09 -8.94
N ALA A 108 10.05 -11.99 -8.21
CA ALA A 108 8.73 -11.72 -8.78
C ALA A 108 8.23 -10.31 -8.39
N ILE A 109 7.44 -9.71 -9.27
CA ILE A 109 6.75 -8.44 -9.06
C ILE A 109 5.28 -8.73 -8.86
N PHE A 110 4.71 -8.22 -7.77
CA PHE A 110 3.27 -8.17 -7.57
C PHE A 110 2.76 -6.77 -7.90
N SER A 111 1.75 -6.70 -8.76
CA SER A 111 1.18 -5.44 -9.23
C SER A 111 -0.33 -5.54 -9.41
N GLN A 112 -0.96 -4.36 -9.49
CA GLN A 112 -2.38 -4.20 -9.80
C GLN A 112 -3.34 -4.97 -8.89
N LEU A 113 -3.04 -5.06 -7.58
CA LEU A 113 -3.98 -5.65 -6.63
C LEU A 113 -5.31 -4.90 -6.68
N ALA A 114 -6.37 -5.60 -7.06
CA ALA A 114 -7.73 -5.09 -7.08
C ALA A 114 -8.59 -5.92 -6.11
N ILE A 115 -9.44 -5.25 -5.35
CA ILE A 115 -10.33 -5.88 -4.37
C ILE A 115 -11.71 -5.25 -4.53
N HIS A 116 -12.73 -6.10 -4.62
CA HIS A 116 -14.11 -5.67 -4.70
C HIS A 116 -14.45 -4.77 -3.51
N PRO A 117 -15.15 -3.62 -3.70
CA PRO A 117 -15.38 -2.63 -2.64
C PRO A 117 -15.94 -3.21 -1.34
N GLU A 118 -16.88 -4.16 -1.45
CA GLU A 118 -17.51 -4.83 -0.30
C GLU A 118 -16.55 -5.75 0.48
N HIS A 119 -15.43 -6.17 -0.13
CA HIS A 119 -14.47 -7.11 0.43
C HIS A 119 -13.14 -6.45 0.85
N GLN A 120 -13.02 -5.13 0.81
CA GLN A 120 -11.76 -4.42 1.15
C GLN A 120 -11.26 -4.66 2.57
N LYS A 121 -12.15 -4.98 3.52
CA LYS A 121 -11.81 -5.29 4.92
C LYS A 121 -11.76 -6.80 5.20
N SER A 122 -11.94 -7.62 4.18
CA SER A 122 -11.93 -9.08 4.31
C SER A 122 -10.50 -9.65 4.32
N GLN A 123 -10.39 -10.96 4.51
CA GLN A 123 -9.11 -11.66 4.39
C GLN A 123 -8.68 -11.91 2.94
N ALA A 124 -9.53 -11.66 1.94
CA ALA A 124 -9.29 -12.03 0.54
C ALA A 124 -7.92 -11.57 0.00
N ALA A 125 -7.54 -10.32 0.27
CA ALA A 125 -6.24 -9.79 -0.15
C ALA A 125 -5.06 -10.54 0.49
N MET A 126 -5.16 -10.85 1.79
CA MET A 126 -4.13 -11.61 2.50
C MET A 126 -4.02 -13.04 1.95
N VAL A 127 -5.15 -13.70 1.71
CA VAL A 127 -5.21 -15.05 1.14
C VAL A 127 -4.57 -15.06 -0.25
N LEU A 128 -4.94 -14.10 -1.11
CA LEU A 128 -4.40 -13.96 -2.46
C LEU A 128 -2.89 -13.72 -2.48
N LEU A 129 -2.42 -12.73 -1.73
CA LEU A 129 -1.00 -12.39 -1.66
C LEU A 129 -0.17 -13.55 -1.11
N THR A 130 -0.68 -14.24 -0.08
CA THR A 130 0.01 -15.38 0.52
C THR A 130 0.10 -16.56 -0.44
N HIS A 131 -1.00 -16.89 -1.13
CA HIS A 131 -1.01 -17.94 -2.15
C HIS A 131 0.03 -17.67 -3.23
N CYS A 132 0.00 -16.47 -3.81
CA CYS A 132 0.93 -16.08 -4.86
C CYS A 132 2.38 -16.15 -4.38
N PHE A 133 2.66 -15.70 -3.15
CA PHE A 133 4.00 -15.73 -2.59
C PHE A 133 4.51 -17.16 -2.39
N ILE A 134 3.70 -18.05 -1.82
CA ILE A 134 4.07 -19.46 -1.63
C ILE A 134 4.37 -20.13 -2.97
N GLU A 135 3.58 -19.86 -4.00
CA GLU A 135 3.81 -20.44 -5.34
C GLU A 135 5.09 -19.91 -5.99
N VAL A 136 5.43 -18.63 -5.78
CA VAL A 136 6.73 -18.06 -6.18
C VAL A 136 7.88 -18.80 -5.51
N LEU A 137 7.80 -19.07 -4.19
CA LEU A 137 8.85 -19.82 -3.48
C LEU A 137 8.98 -21.26 -3.99
N LYS A 138 7.86 -21.94 -4.27
CA LYS A 138 7.86 -23.30 -4.84
C LYS A 138 8.50 -23.37 -6.23
N ALA A 139 8.39 -22.30 -7.01
CA ALA A 139 9.03 -22.17 -8.32
C ALA A 139 10.53 -21.82 -8.23
N GLY A 140 11.10 -21.72 -7.03
CA GLY A 140 12.50 -21.36 -6.80
C GLY A 140 12.77 -19.86 -6.66
N GLY A 141 11.71 -19.04 -6.60
CA GLY A 141 11.84 -17.60 -6.38
C GLY A 141 12.31 -17.28 -4.95
N GLN A 142 13.06 -16.20 -4.81
CA GLN A 142 13.67 -15.78 -3.54
C GLN A 142 12.88 -14.71 -2.79
N ALA A 143 12.22 -13.81 -3.52
CA ALA A 143 11.47 -12.70 -2.94
C ALA A 143 10.44 -12.11 -3.91
N VAL A 144 9.57 -11.27 -3.35
CA VAL A 144 8.59 -10.51 -4.11
C VAL A 144 8.77 -9.03 -3.88
N LEU A 145 8.72 -8.24 -4.96
CA LEU A 145 8.71 -6.78 -4.92
C LEU A 145 7.32 -6.25 -5.28
N MET A 146 6.95 -5.10 -4.73
CA MET A 146 5.76 -4.37 -5.14
C MET A 146 5.89 -2.87 -4.88
N SER A 147 4.98 -2.11 -5.48
CA SER A 147 4.84 -0.67 -5.31
C SER A 147 3.60 -0.40 -4.47
N CYS A 148 3.81 -0.07 -3.19
CA CYS A 148 2.77 0.08 -2.19
C CYS A 148 2.19 1.50 -2.17
N ASP A 149 0.87 1.63 -2.14
CA ASP A 149 0.21 2.88 -1.75
C ASP A 149 0.40 3.14 -0.25
N PRO A 150 0.78 4.35 0.19
CA PRO A 150 0.99 4.66 1.61
C PRO A 150 -0.21 4.30 2.52
N GLY A 151 -1.44 4.40 2.02
CA GLY A 151 -2.64 4.01 2.74
C GLY A 151 -2.72 2.52 3.10
N HIS A 152 -2.01 1.65 2.35
CA HIS A 152 -1.95 0.21 2.58
C HIS A 152 -0.67 -0.25 3.28
N TYR A 153 0.26 0.66 3.58
CA TYR A 153 1.58 0.36 4.13
C TYR A 153 1.52 -0.52 5.39
N SER A 154 0.64 -0.19 6.33
CA SER A 154 0.49 -0.93 7.59
C SER A 154 0.01 -2.37 7.39
N ILE A 155 -0.84 -2.61 6.39
CA ILE A 155 -1.34 -3.94 6.03
C ILE A 155 -0.19 -4.77 5.48
N TYR A 156 0.53 -4.26 4.48
CA TYR A 156 1.66 -4.97 3.89
C TYR A 156 2.79 -5.21 4.89
N LYS A 157 3.06 -4.24 5.77
CA LYS A 157 4.01 -4.39 6.88
C LYS A 157 3.62 -5.52 7.83
N ARG A 158 2.33 -5.62 8.19
CA ARG A 158 1.80 -6.72 9.03
C ARG A 158 1.95 -8.09 8.36
N LEU A 159 1.82 -8.16 7.04
CA LEU A 159 2.04 -9.40 6.29
C LEU A 159 3.51 -9.82 6.28
N GLY A 160 4.45 -8.89 6.42
CA GLY A 160 5.89 -9.18 6.39
C GLY A 160 6.67 -8.38 5.34
N MET A 161 6.00 -7.51 4.58
CA MET A 161 6.68 -6.66 3.62
C MET A 161 7.43 -5.54 4.31
N ARG A 162 8.51 -5.11 3.69
CA ARG A 162 9.38 -4.06 4.20
C ARG A 162 9.79 -3.11 3.08
N PRO A 163 10.00 -1.80 3.34
CA PRO A 163 10.53 -0.88 2.33
C PRO A 163 11.87 -1.35 1.78
N VAL A 164 12.05 -1.28 0.46
CA VAL A 164 13.35 -1.52 -0.20
C VAL A 164 13.88 -0.24 -0.87
N GLY A 165 13.06 0.82 -0.88
CA GLY A 165 13.41 2.17 -1.30
C GLY A 165 12.58 3.20 -0.53
N ALA A 166 12.94 4.47 -0.66
CA ALA A 166 12.21 5.57 -0.06
C ALA A 166 10.84 5.78 -0.72
N LEU A 167 9.94 6.47 -0.02
CA LEU A 167 8.72 7.02 -0.61
C LEU A 167 9.11 7.86 -1.84
N SER A 168 8.58 7.49 -3.00
CA SER A 168 8.87 8.14 -4.27
C SER A 168 7.59 8.37 -5.06
N LYS A 169 7.66 9.28 -6.03
CA LYS A 169 6.52 9.63 -6.89
C LYS A 169 6.61 8.87 -8.19
N THR A 170 5.52 8.26 -8.64
CA THR A 170 5.44 7.70 -9.99
C THR A 170 5.34 8.80 -11.04
N PRO A 171 5.57 8.52 -12.34
CA PRO A 171 5.37 9.50 -13.42
C PRO A 171 3.98 10.14 -13.43
N GLU A 172 2.96 9.41 -12.97
CA GLU A 172 1.56 9.86 -12.86
C GLU A 172 1.31 10.75 -11.64
N GLY A 173 2.34 10.99 -10.81
CA GLY A 173 2.25 11.85 -9.66
C GLY A 173 1.77 11.19 -8.37
N LEU A 174 1.68 9.86 -8.33
CA LEU A 174 1.21 9.12 -7.15
C LEU A 174 2.36 8.75 -6.23
N PHE A 175 2.19 8.94 -4.93
CA PHE A 175 3.17 8.45 -3.95
C PHE A 175 3.12 6.93 -3.82
N ARG A 176 4.30 6.32 -3.89
CA ARG A 176 4.48 4.87 -3.75
C ARG A 176 5.70 4.55 -2.89
N ILE A 177 5.59 3.46 -2.15
CA ILE A 177 6.67 2.90 -1.36
C ILE A 177 7.08 1.59 -2.03
N PRO A 178 8.27 1.48 -2.63
CA PRO A 178 8.78 0.19 -3.09
C PRO A 178 9.00 -0.72 -1.88
N MET A 179 8.38 -1.89 -1.90
CA MET A 179 8.42 -2.86 -0.81
C MET A 179 8.89 -4.23 -1.30
N ILE A 180 9.58 -4.96 -0.42
CA ILE A 180 10.02 -6.34 -0.61
C ILE A 180 9.40 -7.25 0.45
N PHE A 181 8.93 -8.43 0.04
CA PHE A 181 8.62 -9.54 0.93
C PHE A 181 9.74 -10.56 0.84
N LEU A 182 10.29 -10.95 1.99
CA LEU A 182 11.29 -12.01 2.11
C LEU A 182 10.76 -13.13 3.01
N PRO A 183 11.08 -14.39 2.72
CA PRO A 183 10.82 -15.52 3.61
C PRO A 183 11.82 -15.48 4.78
N ASP A 184 11.61 -14.55 5.69
CA ASP A 184 12.48 -14.26 6.83
C ASP A 184 11.80 -14.70 8.13
N GLN A 185 12.11 -15.92 8.59
CA GLN A 185 11.41 -16.53 9.73
C GLN A 185 11.53 -15.70 11.01
N GLU A 186 12.72 -15.16 11.28
CA GLU A 186 12.99 -14.35 12.47
C GLU A 186 12.13 -13.08 12.46
N TYR A 187 12.16 -12.33 11.36
CA TYR A 187 11.36 -11.12 11.21
C TYR A 187 9.85 -11.41 11.26
N LEU A 188 9.38 -12.41 10.51
CA LEU A 188 7.96 -12.77 10.46
C LEU A 188 7.43 -13.22 11.83
N SER A 189 8.26 -13.89 12.64
CA SER A 189 7.94 -14.26 14.01
C SER A 189 7.82 -13.03 14.91
N ILE A 190 8.77 -12.09 14.84
CA ILE A 190 8.77 -10.85 15.63
C ILE A 190 7.50 -10.04 15.39
N ILE A 191 7.08 -9.88 14.13
CA ILE A 191 5.88 -9.10 13.81
C ILE A 191 4.57 -9.88 13.95
N HIS A 192 4.64 -11.16 14.35
CA HIS A 192 3.51 -12.07 14.48
C HIS A 192 2.69 -12.13 13.18
N SER A 193 3.38 -12.27 12.05
CA SER A 193 2.74 -12.24 10.74
C SER A 193 1.75 -13.38 10.59
N PRO A 194 0.52 -13.13 10.08
CA PRO A 194 -0.44 -14.18 9.77
C PRO A 194 0.01 -15.08 8.60
N VAL A 195 1.06 -14.68 7.86
CA VAL A 195 1.63 -15.44 6.75
C VAL A 195 2.51 -16.58 7.26
N LEU A 196 3.21 -16.41 8.39
CA LEU A 196 4.18 -17.39 8.90
C LEU A 196 3.59 -18.80 9.10
N PRO A 197 2.40 -18.98 9.71
CA PRO A 197 1.80 -20.30 9.87
C PRO A 197 1.43 -20.99 8.56
N LEU A 198 1.31 -20.23 7.46
CA LEU A 198 0.93 -20.70 6.12
C LEU A 198 2.16 -21.14 5.31
N MET A 199 3.37 -20.74 5.71
CA MET A 199 4.63 -21.08 5.05
C MET A 199 5.20 -22.44 5.50
N ARG A 200 4.33 -23.43 5.74
CA ARG A 200 4.77 -24.78 6.16
C ARG A 200 5.56 -25.45 5.04
N GLY A 201 6.74 -25.98 5.37
CA GLY A 201 7.60 -26.67 4.42
C GLY A 201 8.54 -25.75 3.64
N VAL A 202 8.51 -24.43 3.88
CA VAL A 202 9.55 -23.52 3.38
C VAL A 202 10.83 -23.76 4.17
N ASP A 203 11.93 -24.01 3.46
CA ASP A 203 13.27 -24.05 4.04
C ASP A 203 13.81 -22.62 4.18
N PHE A 204 13.58 -22.01 5.35
CA PHE A 204 14.00 -20.63 5.63
C PHE A 204 15.53 -20.43 5.57
N GLU A 205 16.31 -21.49 5.76
CA GLU A 205 17.78 -21.42 5.69
C GLU A 205 18.26 -21.05 4.28
N ALA A 206 17.57 -21.54 3.25
CA ALA A 206 17.90 -21.26 1.85
C ALA A 206 17.86 -19.76 1.51
N TYR A 207 17.07 -18.97 2.25
CA TYR A 207 16.86 -17.55 1.99
C TYR A 207 17.63 -16.62 2.94
N ARG A 208 18.36 -17.18 3.91
CA ARG A 208 19.18 -16.40 4.86
C ARG A 208 20.15 -15.44 4.15
N PRO A 209 20.86 -15.79 3.06
CA PRO A 209 21.75 -14.86 2.39
C PRO A 209 21.05 -13.58 1.89
N LEU A 210 19.85 -13.72 1.32
CA LEU A 210 19.07 -12.56 0.86
C LEU A 210 18.54 -11.73 2.02
N CYS A 211 18.13 -12.36 3.13
CA CYS A 211 17.71 -11.66 4.34
C CYS A 211 18.87 -10.86 4.96
N GLN A 212 20.08 -11.44 5.01
CA GLN A 212 21.28 -10.77 5.49
C GLN A 212 21.67 -9.58 4.60
N TRP A 213 21.58 -9.74 3.28
CA TRP A 213 21.75 -8.64 2.33
C TRP A 213 20.76 -7.51 2.62
N TYR A 214 19.49 -7.83 2.85
CA TYR A 214 18.48 -6.83 3.17
C TYR A 214 18.76 -6.10 4.49
N TYR A 215 19.21 -6.82 5.53
CA TYR A 215 19.62 -6.18 6.78
C TYR A 215 20.81 -5.24 6.59
N GLN A 216 21.77 -5.60 5.73
CA GLN A 216 22.87 -4.70 5.38
C GLN A 216 22.39 -3.48 4.61
N LEU A 217 21.50 -3.65 3.62
CA LEU A 217 20.87 -2.55 2.89
C LEU A 217 20.21 -1.55 3.84
N VAL A 218 19.45 -2.05 4.83
CA VAL A 218 18.79 -1.21 5.85
C VAL A 218 19.81 -0.53 6.78
N ARG A 219 20.92 -1.19 7.14
CA ARG A 219 21.99 -0.57 7.93
C ARG A 219 22.63 0.60 7.19
N ASP A 220 22.87 0.44 5.89
CA ASP A 220 23.56 1.42 5.05
C ASP A 220 22.64 2.54 4.57
N ASN A 221 21.31 2.32 4.59
CA ASN A 221 20.31 3.29 4.18
C ASN A 221 19.37 3.62 5.34
N GLY A 222 19.72 4.66 6.12
CA GLY A 222 18.90 5.14 7.23
C GLY A 222 17.45 5.46 6.85
N ALA A 223 17.18 5.88 5.61
CA ALA A 223 15.83 6.11 5.09
C ALA A 223 14.96 4.83 5.01
N LEU A 224 15.57 3.63 5.00
CA LEU A 224 14.90 2.33 5.03
C LEU A 224 14.73 1.78 6.45
N GLN A 225 15.39 2.36 7.46
CA GLN A 225 15.21 2.03 8.87
C GLN A 225 13.84 2.53 9.33
N VAL A 226 12.81 1.77 8.95
CA VAL A 226 11.42 1.94 9.41
C VAL A 226 10.90 3.37 9.16
N GLY A 227 10.71 3.69 7.88
CA GLY A 227 9.89 4.81 7.43
C GLY A 227 10.70 6.05 7.07
N SER A 228 10.61 6.46 5.81
CA SER A 228 10.67 7.88 5.43
C SER A 228 9.55 8.73 6.07
N SER A 229 8.78 8.14 7.00
CA SER A 229 8.13 8.75 8.15
C SER A 229 9.17 8.98 9.26
N TYR A 230 9.61 10.22 9.48
CA TYR A 230 10.27 10.58 10.73
C TYR A 230 9.35 10.22 11.91
N TYR A 231 9.76 9.27 12.76
CA TYR A 231 9.19 9.07 14.08
C TYR A 231 10.03 9.91 15.05
N PRO A 232 9.51 11.00 15.61
CA PRO A 232 10.20 11.70 16.68
C PRO A 232 10.34 10.73 17.86
N ASN A 233 11.50 10.74 18.51
CA ASN A 233 11.60 10.20 19.87
C ASN A 233 10.54 10.91 20.73
N GLU A 234 10.06 10.24 21.78
CA GLU A 234 8.96 10.68 22.68
C GLU A 234 9.09 12.12 23.20
N GLU A 235 10.28 12.72 23.12
CA GLU A 235 10.59 14.10 23.55
C GLU A 235 10.28 15.20 22.51
N ASP A 236 10.10 14.88 21.22
CA ASP A 236 9.90 15.89 20.14
C ASP A 236 8.46 15.94 19.58
N PHE A 237 7.51 15.17 20.14
CA PHE A 237 6.13 15.10 19.65
C PHE A 237 5.10 15.23 20.77
N GLU A 238 4.71 16.47 21.08
CA GLU A 238 3.76 16.68 22.19
C GLU A 238 2.27 16.67 21.79
N SER A 239 1.83 17.02 20.58
CA SER A 239 0.40 16.88 20.21
C SER A 239 0.06 17.29 18.77
N HIS A 240 -1.03 16.74 18.23
CA HIS A 240 -1.90 17.46 17.29
C HIS A 240 -3.23 17.75 17.99
N HIS A 241 -3.35 18.95 18.56
CA HIS A 241 -4.41 19.31 19.50
C HIS A 241 -5.84 19.02 19.02
N SER A 242 -6.11 18.99 17.71
CA SER A 242 -7.49 18.83 17.20
C SER A 242 -7.90 17.39 16.89
N ILE A 243 -6.96 16.49 16.55
CA ILE A 243 -7.29 15.10 16.14
C ILE A 243 -7.05 14.10 17.26
N THR A 244 -6.02 14.32 18.09
CA THR A 244 -5.73 13.48 19.25
C THR A 244 -6.39 14.01 20.54
N GLU A 245 -7.23 15.05 20.44
CA GLU A 245 -7.89 15.67 21.59
C GLU A 245 -8.77 14.68 22.34
N GLY A 246 -8.46 14.46 23.61
CA GLY A 246 -9.23 13.60 24.50
C GLY A 246 -8.92 12.11 24.40
N LEU A 247 -7.96 11.71 23.55
CA LEU A 247 -7.45 10.34 23.56
C LEU A 247 -6.79 10.01 24.90
N SER A 248 -6.90 8.76 25.32
CA SER A 248 -6.06 8.22 26.39
C SER A 248 -4.59 8.27 25.97
N GLU A 249 -3.66 8.30 26.95
CA GLU A 249 -2.22 8.31 26.65
C GLU A 249 -1.82 7.13 25.76
N LYS A 250 -2.28 5.93 26.11
CA LYS A 250 -2.07 4.71 25.31
C LYS A 250 -2.69 4.78 23.93
N GLY A 251 -3.88 5.39 23.81
CA GLY A 251 -4.55 5.60 22.54
C GLY A 251 -3.80 6.58 21.64
N ARG A 252 -3.27 7.67 22.22
CA ARG A 252 -2.43 8.65 21.55
C ARG A 252 -1.15 8.00 21.04
N GLU A 253 -0.40 7.30 21.88
CA GLU A 253 0.81 6.56 21.48
C GLU A 253 0.52 5.57 20.35
N ALA A 254 -0.54 4.77 20.48
CA ALA A 254 -0.91 3.77 19.48
C ALA A 254 -1.34 4.40 18.15
N PHE A 255 -2.04 5.53 18.17
CA PHE A 255 -2.44 6.26 16.98
C PHE A 255 -1.21 6.81 16.24
N LEU A 256 -0.31 7.46 16.97
CA LEU A 256 0.89 8.10 16.43
C LEU A 256 1.94 7.10 15.96
N LYS A 257 1.99 5.90 16.54
CA LYS A 257 2.84 4.80 16.08
C LYS A 257 2.56 4.40 14.62
N ASN A 258 1.40 4.76 14.07
CA ASN A 258 1.03 4.49 12.67
C ASN A 258 1.13 5.72 11.78
N ALA A 259 1.67 6.84 12.28
CA ALA A 259 1.85 8.06 11.52
C ALA A 259 2.89 7.89 10.41
N ILE A 260 2.64 8.53 9.27
CA ILE A 260 3.58 8.62 8.14
C ILE A 260 3.88 10.09 7.86
N VAL A 261 5.08 10.54 8.17
CA VAL A 261 5.52 11.90 7.86
C VAL A 261 5.97 11.97 6.39
N ILE A 262 5.57 13.01 5.67
CA ILE A 262 5.98 13.29 4.30
C ILE A 262 6.49 14.73 4.23
N ASN A 263 7.69 14.90 3.68
CA ASN A 263 8.24 16.21 3.36
C ASN A 263 8.02 16.52 1.89
N CYS A 264 7.57 17.74 1.61
CA CYS A 264 7.20 18.20 0.29
C CYS A 264 7.87 19.53 -0.05
N ARG A 265 8.27 19.65 -1.31
CA ARG A 265 8.65 20.92 -1.93
C ARG A 265 7.40 21.68 -2.39
N GLU A 266 7.56 22.97 -2.62
CA GLU A 266 6.49 23.78 -3.22
C GLU A 266 6.03 23.16 -4.55
N ASP A 267 4.72 23.21 -4.80
CA ASP A 267 4.03 22.63 -5.94
C ASP A 267 4.00 21.09 -6.03
N GLU A 268 4.50 20.38 -5.02
CA GLU A 268 4.39 18.92 -4.98
C GLU A 268 2.98 18.45 -4.63
N VAL A 269 2.41 17.62 -5.49
CA VAL A 269 1.07 17.02 -5.32
C VAL A 269 1.13 15.92 -4.27
N LEU A 270 0.42 16.11 -3.16
CA LEU A 270 0.21 15.23 -1.99
C LEU A 270 -0.85 14.15 -2.23
N ILE A 271 -2.00 14.55 -2.78
CA ILE A 271 -3.16 13.70 -3.05
C ILE A 271 -3.67 14.07 -4.43
N THR A 272 -4.06 13.10 -5.26
CA THR A 272 -4.55 13.35 -6.62
C THR A 272 -6.08 13.25 -6.66
N GLU A 273 -6.73 14.20 -7.33
CA GLU A 273 -8.18 14.15 -7.54
C GLU A 273 -8.57 12.84 -8.26
N ASN A 274 -9.66 12.21 -7.84
CA ASN A 274 -10.16 10.93 -8.33
C ASN A 274 -9.28 9.70 -8.04
N ASP A 275 -8.21 9.82 -7.25
CA ASP A 275 -7.46 8.64 -6.79
C ASP A 275 -8.27 7.80 -5.78
N GLY A 276 -7.93 6.51 -5.68
CA GLY A 276 -8.56 5.55 -4.77
C GLY A 276 -7.91 5.46 -3.38
N GLY A 277 -6.93 6.33 -3.09
CA GLY A 277 -6.22 6.35 -1.82
C GLY A 277 -7.14 6.75 -0.67
N LYS A 278 -6.89 6.17 0.51
CA LYS A 278 -7.74 6.38 1.70
C LYS A 278 -7.01 6.93 2.91
N ALA A 279 -5.79 7.42 2.74
CA ALA A 279 -5.09 8.11 3.82
C ALA A 279 -5.72 9.50 4.06
N PHE A 280 -5.79 9.93 5.30
CA PHE A 280 -6.03 11.34 5.64
C PHE A 280 -4.82 11.83 6.42
N GLY A 281 -4.68 13.14 6.61
CA GLY A 281 -3.53 13.66 7.31
C GLY A 281 -3.74 15.06 7.83
N PHE A 282 -2.69 15.63 8.41
CA PHE A 282 -2.66 17.03 8.77
C PHE A 282 -1.34 17.68 8.34
N VAL A 283 -1.34 19.00 8.19
CA VAL A 283 -0.13 19.77 7.91
C VAL A 283 0.62 19.98 9.22
N ARG A 284 1.81 19.41 9.35
CA ARG A 284 2.69 19.63 10.50
C ARG A 284 3.49 20.92 10.37
N LYS A 285 3.85 21.31 9.14
CA LYS A 285 4.59 22.53 8.85
C LYS A 285 4.31 22.98 7.42
N GLY A 286 4.27 24.28 7.19
CA GLY A 286 4.08 24.85 5.85
C GLY A 286 2.62 25.00 5.46
N ILE A 287 2.36 25.09 4.15
CA ILE A 287 1.06 25.37 3.56
C ILE A 287 0.78 24.36 2.46
N VAL A 288 -0.44 23.83 2.40
CA VAL A 288 -0.93 23.06 1.26
C VAL A 288 -2.15 23.75 0.66
N ARG A 289 -2.35 23.63 -0.64
CA ARG A 289 -3.52 24.09 -1.37
C ARG A 289 -4.36 22.91 -1.82
N VAL A 290 -5.66 23.00 -1.61
CA VAL A 290 -6.63 22.05 -2.15
C VAL A 290 -7.11 22.58 -3.49
N VAL A 291 -7.08 21.74 -4.52
CA VAL A 291 -7.40 22.08 -5.91
C VAL A 291 -8.52 21.18 -6.41
N ILE A 292 -9.57 21.75 -7.00
CA ILE A 292 -10.67 21.03 -7.64
C ILE A 292 -10.83 21.58 -9.05
N GLY A 293 -10.76 20.71 -10.07
CA GLY A 293 -10.94 21.13 -11.47
C GLY A 293 -10.01 22.28 -11.87
N ASN A 294 -8.74 22.19 -11.47
CA ASN A 294 -7.68 23.20 -11.69
C ASN A 294 -7.84 24.54 -10.96
N LYS A 295 -8.80 24.68 -10.04
CA LYS A 295 -8.94 25.88 -9.20
C LYS A 295 -8.55 25.59 -7.78
N THR A 296 -7.69 26.41 -7.20
CA THR A 296 -7.44 26.38 -5.75
C THR A 296 -8.69 26.81 -5.02
N VAL A 297 -9.24 25.91 -4.21
CA VAL A 297 -10.48 26.14 -3.45
C VAL A 297 -10.20 26.56 -2.01
N VAL A 298 -9.10 26.08 -1.42
CA VAL A 298 -8.70 26.46 -0.06
C VAL A 298 -7.19 26.28 0.14
N LEU A 299 -6.60 27.13 0.99
CA LEU A 299 -5.26 26.95 1.54
C LEU A 299 -5.38 26.42 2.97
N LEU A 300 -4.58 25.41 3.30
CA LEU A 300 -4.53 24.75 4.59
C LEU A 300 -3.12 24.93 5.17
N GLY A 301 -3.04 25.38 6.41
CA GLY A 301 -1.79 25.61 7.13
C GLY A 301 -1.58 24.59 8.24
N GLU A 302 -0.56 24.83 9.06
CA GLU A 302 -0.24 23.99 10.23
C GLU A 302 -1.49 23.69 11.08
N GLY A 303 -1.70 22.41 11.39
CA GLY A 303 -2.84 21.91 12.15
C GLY A 303 -4.08 21.56 11.31
N ASP A 304 -4.14 21.97 10.04
CA ASP A 304 -5.28 21.66 9.19
C ASP A 304 -5.26 20.20 8.72
N ILE A 305 -6.42 19.56 8.78
CA ILE A 305 -6.62 18.18 8.32
C ILE A 305 -6.95 18.16 6.82
N PHE A 306 -6.49 17.17 6.08
CA PHE A 306 -6.85 16.98 4.67
C PHE A 306 -7.08 15.50 4.34
N GLY A 307 -7.78 15.24 3.24
CA GLY A 307 -8.08 13.88 2.77
C GLY A 307 -9.13 13.14 3.60
N GLU A 308 -9.74 13.80 4.59
CA GLU A 308 -10.71 13.23 5.52
C GLU A 308 -12.06 12.92 4.85
N ILE A 309 -12.45 13.68 3.82
CA ILE A 309 -13.73 13.51 3.12
C ILE A 309 -13.79 12.13 2.45
N ALA A 310 -12.81 11.83 1.59
CA ALA A 310 -12.74 10.54 0.89
C ALA A 310 -12.58 9.37 1.87
N PHE A 311 -11.84 9.60 2.97
CA PHE A 311 -11.68 8.63 4.04
C PHE A 311 -13.01 8.30 4.74
N ILE A 312 -13.77 9.31 5.18
CA ILE A 312 -15.04 9.14 5.89
C ILE A 312 -16.14 8.60 4.98
N LEU A 313 -16.28 9.17 3.77
CA LEU A 313 -17.34 8.81 2.84
C LEU A 313 -17.04 7.51 2.08
N ASN A 314 -15.83 6.97 2.21
CA ASN A 314 -15.37 5.79 1.48
C ASN A 314 -15.50 5.97 -0.05
N THR A 315 -15.17 7.17 -0.55
CA THR A 315 -15.25 7.55 -1.97
C THR A 315 -13.85 7.78 -2.56
N LYS A 316 -13.76 7.97 -3.88
CA LYS A 316 -12.55 8.50 -4.53
C LYS A 316 -12.24 9.90 -4.01
N ARG A 317 -10.98 10.35 -4.15
CA ARG A 317 -10.59 11.71 -3.78
C ARG A 317 -11.42 12.75 -4.50
N THR A 318 -12.04 13.62 -3.72
CA THR A 318 -12.88 14.70 -4.23
C THR A 318 -12.08 15.92 -4.68
N ALA A 319 -10.79 15.98 -4.34
CA ALA A 319 -9.91 17.10 -4.62
C ALA A 319 -8.45 16.64 -4.63
N GLN A 320 -7.62 17.41 -5.32
CA GLN A 320 -6.17 17.32 -5.26
C GLN A 320 -5.64 18.14 -4.08
N VAL A 321 -4.56 17.70 -3.43
CA VAL A 321 -3.85 18.46 -2.40
C VAL A 321 -2.42 18.67 -2.88
N VAL A 322 -1.92 19.89 -2.82
CA VAL A 322 -0.59 20.27 -3.35
C VAL A 322 0.12 21.13 -2.33
N ALA A 323 1.41 20.90 -2.05
CA ALA A 323 2.20 21.81 -1.24
C ALA A 323 2.26 23.21 -1.88
N ALA A 324 2.06 24.24 -1.08
CA ALA A 324 2.00 25.64 -1.50
C ALA A 324 3.10 26.50 -0.85
N SER A 325 4.00 25.88 -0.07
CA SER A 325 5.22 26.52 0.44
C SER A 325 6.40 25.55 0.40
N PRO A 326 7.65 26.06 0.39
CA PRO A 326 8.84 25.24 0.62
C PRO A 326 8.81 24.55 2.00
N ASP A 327 9.53 23.43 2.11
CA ASP A 327 9.69 22.65 3.35
C ASP A 327 8.37 22.32 4.06
N THR A 328 7.34 22.00 3.27
CA THR A 328 6.03 21.59 3.78
C THR A 328 6.13 20.18 4.34
N GLU A 329 5.68 19.97 5.56
CA GLU A 329 5.68 18.67 6.23
C GLU A 329 4.25 18.29 6.56
N VAL A 330 3.83 17.09 6.17
CA VAL A 330 2.52 16.56 6.49
C VAL A 330 2.62 15.21 7.18
N VAL A 331 1.61 14.88 7.98
CA VAL A 331 1.49 13.58 8.65
C VAL A 331 0.26 12.87 8.14
N LEU A 332 0.43 11.69 7.57
CA LEU A 332 -0.64 10.83 7.08
C LEU A 332 -0.95 9.68 8.04
N PHE A 333 -2.23 9.31 8.08
CA PHE A 333 -2.76 8.16 8.78
C PHE A 333 -3.60 7.33 7.81
N SER A 334 -3.49 6.01 7.93
CA SER A 334 -4.39 5.07 7.26
C SER A 334 -5.55 4.67 8.18
N GLU A 335 -6.56 4.00 7.62
CA GLU A 335 -7.68 3.47 8.39
C GLU A 335 -7.23 2.58 9.56
N SER A 336 -6.14 1.85 9.37
CA SER A 336 -5.62 0.96 10.41
C SER A 336 -5.16 1.72 11.64
N ALA A 337 -4.69 2.97 11.52
CA ALA A 337 -4.26 3.76 12.68
C ALA A 337 -5.40 3.93 13.69
N ILE A 338 -6.65 4.01 13.22
CA ILE A 338 -7.86 4.05 14.05
C ILE A 338 -8.25 2.64 14.50
N ASN A 339 -8.28 1.68 13.56
CA ASN A 339 -8.75 0.31 13.86
C ASN A 339 -7.83 -0.46 14.82
N THR A 340 -6.56 -0.06 14.96
CA THR A 340 -5.63 -0.66 15.93
C THR A 340 -5.80 -0.14 17.35
N LEU A 341 -6.56 0.94 17.56
CA LEU A 341 -6.85 1.45 18.90
C LEU A 341 -7.72 0.44 19.63
N LYS A 342 -7.25 -0.02 20.81
CA LYS A 342 -7.92 -1.07 21.59
C LYS A 342 -9.23 -0.56 22.19
N GLU A 343 -9.17 0.61 22.81
CA GLU A 343 -10.31 1.22 23.48
C GLU A 343 -11.30 1.80 22.47
N GLU A 344 -12.58 1.45 22.63
CA GLU A 344 -13.65 2.00 21.79
C GLU A 344 -13.81 3.52 21.98
N ALA A 345 -13.60 4.00 23.20
CA ALA A 345 -13.61 5.42 23.52
C ALA A 345 -12.61 6.21 22.64
N ASP A 346 -11.38 5.71 22.51
CA ASP A 346 -10.34 6.34 21.71
C ASP A 346 -10.70 6.35 20.22
N ARG A 347 -11.26 5.26 19.69
CA ARG A 347 -11.77 5.22 18.30
C ARG A 347 -12.88 6.25 18.09
N ALA A 348 -13.85 6.30 19.01
CA ALA A 348 -14.97 7.24 18.94
C ALA A 348 -14.49 8.70 18.99
N ILE A 349 -13.46 8.99 19.78
CA ILE A 349 -12.83 10.31 19.87
C ILE A 349 -12.23 10.73 18.53
N ILE A 350 -11.49 9.86 17.83
CA ILE A 350 -10.97 10.19 16.49
C ILE A 350 -12.12 10.54 15.54
N TRP A 351 -13.16 9.69 15.45
CA TRP A 351 -14.29 9.94 14.57
C TRP A 351 -15.04 11.23 14.92
N ARG A 352 -15.24 11.50 16.21
CA ARG A 352 -15.81 12.77 16.71
C ARG A 352 -14.96 13.96 16.27
N ASN A 353 -13.63 13.86 16.40
CA ASN A 353 -12.71 14.93 16.08
C ASN A 353 -12.69 15.21 14.56
N LEU A 354 -12.71 14.17 13.72
CA LEU A 354 -12.85 14.32 12.26
C LEU A 354 -14.21 14.93 11.88
N ALA A 355 -15.30 14.48 12.48
CA ALA A 355 -16.64 15.03 12.24
C ALA A 355 -16.74 16.51 12.63
N ARG A 356 -16.11 16.90 13.75
CA ARG A 356 -16.03 18.29 14.20
C ARG A 356 -15.31 19.17 13.19
N VAL A 357 -14.20 18.69 12.61
CA VAL A 357 -13.44 19.43 11.59
C VAL A 357 -14.29 19.64 10.32
N LEU A 358 -15.01 18.62 9.86
CA LEU A 358 -15.95 18.78 8.75
C LEU A 358 -17.07 19.78 9.05
N ALA A 359 -17.67 19.69 10.24
CA ALA A 359 -18.73 20.61 10.65
C ALA A 359 -18.23 22.07 10.69
N GLN A 360 -17.02 22.30 11.21
CA GLN A 360 -16.38 23.61 11.22
C GLN A 360 -16.16 24.14 9.79
N ARG A 361 -15.67 23.29 8.88
CA ARG A 361 -15.49 23.66 7.46
C ARG A 361 -16.79 24.07 6.80
N VAL A 362 -17.87 23.31 6.99
CA VAL A 362 -19.18 23.66 6.43
C VAL A 362 -19.67 25.01 6.94
N VAL A 363 -19.51 25.29 8.24
CA VAL A 363 -19.90 26.58 8.83
C VAL A 363 -19.11 27.74 8.22
N VAL A 364 -17.79 27.58 8.05
CA VAL A 364 -16.94 28.62 7.44
C VAL A 364 -17.30 28.83 5.97
N THR A 365 -17.41 27.75 5.19
CA THR A 365 -17.79 27.83 3.77
C THR A 365 -19.17 28.48 3.58
N ASN A 366 -20.16 28.13 4.41
CA ASN A 366 -21.50 28.74 4.31
C ASN A 366 -21.50 30.23 4.61
N LYS A 367 -20.64 30.70 5.53
CA LYS A 367 -20.48 32.14 5.80
C LYS A 367 -19.86 32.87 4.61
N LEU A 368 -18.82 32.28 4.01
CA LEU A 368 -18.14 32.85 2.84
C LEU A 368 -19.02 32.88 1.58
N LEU A 369 -20.06 32.04 1.50
CA LEU A 369 -21.04 32.03 0.41
C LEU A 369 -22.22 32.97 0.63
N ALA A 370 -22.40 33.49 1.85
CA ALA A 370 -23.48 34.41 2.20
C ALA A 370 -23.06 35.89 2.11
N GLU A 371 -21.77 36.16 1.98
CA GLU A 371 -21.16 37.43 1.57
C GLU A 371 -21.00 37.49 0.05
#